data_AF-A0A924AHD2-F1
#
_entry.id   AF-A0A924AHD2-F1
#
_cell.length_a   1.000
_cell.length_b   1.000
_cell.length_c   1.000
_cell.angle_alpha   90.00
_cell.angle_beta   90.00
_cell.angle_gamma   90.00
#
_symmetry.space_group_name_H-M   'P 1'
#
loop_
_entity.id
_entity.type
_entity.pdbx_description
1 polymer ?
#
loop_
_entity_poly.entity_id
_entity_poly.type
_entity_poly.pdbx_seq_one_letter_code
_entity_poly.pdbx_strand_id
1 'polypeptide(L)'
;MANIYNYLQNVWLKISSLTKQPSLFIYLLAAVLVAIPLKYIFGSISSILFVIVTFCYIPRTKPTFSKPLMLPIAFFVLMVLSLFWTRDFTLSSNALQKELSFFFIPLAFLFLPKLTKQDFRKTFRIFSFGMAIFALFYFINATIRFFETGDKSVFFYHELVTIDLNAIYVSVFASFALFYFITTECKFLIEKIALVILIILVFLLSSKSIITIDFLLVICYYSFFAKIQNGVKSTTIIAVFSFLLFSILFVKEVKQRFLLEYQTAFVDNTVNGSIGNVNEKVYNVSLKQAWNNEVFQPNHFFPGTALRVYQTRIFKEMLQEQNIFFTGFGLNASQEKIKE
;
A
#
# COMPACT_ATOMS: atom_id res chain seq x y z
N MET A 1 8.60 30.96 -37.76
CA MET A 1 9.63 30.20 -37.01
C MET A 1 10.26 30.98 -35.85
N ALA A 2 10.68 32.24 -36.02
CA ALA A 2 11.30 33.03 -34.96
C ALA A 2 10.44 33.20 -33.68
N ASN A 3 9.13 33.40 -33.80
CA ASN A 3 8.23 33.53 -32.64
C ASN A 3 8.08 32.23 -31.83
N ILE A 4 8.07 31.07 -32.50
CA ILE A 4 8.01 29.77 -31.84
C ILE A 4 9.33 29.49 -31.12
N TYR A 5 10.46 29.82 -31.74
CA TYR A 5 11.78 29.69 -31.15
C TYR A 5 11.96 30.58 -29.90
N ASN A 6 11.59 31.86 -29.99
CA ASN A 6 11.63 32.79 -28.84
C ASN A 6 10.69 32.35 -27.71
N TYR A 7 9.51 31.82 -28.04
CA TYR A 7 8.60 31.27 -27.04
C TYR A 7 9.19 30.03 -26.35
N LEU A 8 9.74 29.08 -27.11
CA LEU A 8 10.41 27.89 -26.57
C LEU A 8 11.62 28.26 -25.72
N GLN A 9 12.41 29.26 -26.13
CA GLN A 9 13.55 29.75 -25.36
C GLN A 9 13.12 30.39 -24.04
N ASN A 10 12.05 31.19 -24.04
CA ASN A 10 11.50 31.78 -22.82
C ASN A 10 10.89 30.72 -21.88
N VAL A 11 10.20 29.72 -22.42
CA VAL A 11 9.69 28.58 -21.66
C VAL A 11 10.86 27.78 -21.06
N TRP A 12 11.92 27.54 -21.83
CA TRP A 12 13.11 26.84 -21.35
C TRP A 12 13.82 27.62 -20.24
N LEU A 13 13.98 28.93 -20.37
CA LEU A 13 14.53 29.79 -19.32
C LEU A 13 13.67 29.75 -18.05
N LYS A 14 12.34 29.77 -18.17
CA LYS A 14 11.40 29.69 -17.05
C LYS A 14 11.40 28.30 -16.37
N ILE A 15 11.52 27.22 -17.15
CA ILE A 15 11.72 25.86 -16.61
C ILE A 15 13.08 25.76 -15.92
N SER A 16 14.13 26.36 -16.49
CA SER A 16 15.46 26.39 -15.90
C SER A 16 15.52 27.17 -14.57
N SER A 17 14.63 28.15 -14.37
CA SER A 17 14.52 28.90 -13.11
C SER A 17 13.64 28.19 -12.07
N LEU A 18 12.56 27.54 -12.50
CA LEU A 18 11.72 26.67 -11.64
C LEU A 18 12.52 25.49 -11.08
N THR A 19 13.32 24.83 -11.91
CA THR A 19 14.20 23.73 -11.50
C THR A 19 15.31 24.15 -10.54
N LYS A 20 15.57 25.46 -10.35
CA LYS A 20 16.55 25.94 -9.35
C LYS A 20 15.99 26.00 -7.93
N GLN A 21 14.67 25.94 -7.75
CA GLN A 21 14.09 26.06 -6.42
C GLN A 21 13.97 24.68 -5.74
N PRO A 22 14.53 24.50 -4.53
CA PRO A 22 14.41 23.23 -3.79
C PRO A 22 12.95 22.91 -3.40
N SER A 23 12.06 23.92 -3.38
CA SER A 23 10.62 23.76 -3.17
C SER A 23 9.93 22.92 -4.25
N LEU A 24 10.46 22.88 -5.48
CA LEU A 24 9.89 22.08 -6.57
C LEU A 24 9.84 20.59 -6.20
N PHE A 25 10.89 20.08 -5.56
CA PHE A 25 10.98 18.68 -5.14
C PHE A 25 9.93 18.32 -4.08
N ILE A 26 9.53 19.27 -3.23
CA ILE A 26 8.45 19.10 -2.25
C ILE A 26 7.13 18.81 -2.98
N TYR A 27 6.81 19.61 -4.00
CA TYR A 27 5.59 19.44 -4.78
C TYR A 27 5.61 18.18 -5.65
N LEU A 28 6.76 17.82 -6.23
CA LEU A 28 6.90 16.58 -7.00
C LEU A 28 6.72 15.34 -6.12
N LEU A 29 7.35 15.31 -4.93
CA LEU A 29 7.15 14.23 -3.97
C LEU A 29 5.70 14.17 -3.48
N ALA A 30 5.09 15.32 -3.21
CA ALA A 30 3.70 15.38 -2.82
C ALA A 30 2.78 14.87 -3.95
N ALA A 31 3.07 15.20 -5.21
CA ALA A 31 2.33 14.71 -6.37
C ALA A 31 2.44 13.19 -6.51
N VAL A 32 3.63 12.61 -6.34
CA VAL A 32 3.83 11.15 -6.32
C VAL A 32 2.95 10.51 -5.23
N LEU A 33 2.95 11.06 -4.01
CA LEU A 33 2.15 10.53 -2.90
C LEU A 33 0.64 10.68 -3.12
N VAL A 34 0.18 11.83 -3.61
CA VAL A 34 -1.25 12.10 -3.88
C VAL A 34 -1.74 11.27 -5.06
N ALA A 35 -0.87 10.86 -5.98
CA ALA A 35 -1.23 10.01 -7.10
C ALA A 35 -1.38 8.52 -6.73
N ILE A 36 -0.99 8.11 -5.52
CA ILE A 36 -1.06 6.71 -5.07
C ILE A 36 -2.50 6.14 -5.12
N PRO A 37 -3.55 6.84 -4.62
CA PRO A 37 -4.91 6.32 -4.67
C PRO A 37 -5.57 6.49 -6.04
N LEU A 38 -4.87 7.08 -7.03
CA LEU A 38 -5.40 7.23 -8.37
C LEU A 38 -5.08 6.01 -9.23
N LYS A 39 -5.65 5.97 -10.45
CA LYS A 39 -5.28 4.98 -11.45
C LYS A 39 -3.76 5.00 -11.70
N TYR A 40 -3.20 3.82 -11.95
CA TYR A 40 -1.77 3.58 -12.22
C TYR A 40 -1.11 4.65 -13.10
N ILE A 41 -1.80 5.10 -14.15
CA ILE A 41 -1.31 6.11 -15.10
C ILE A 41 -0.84 7.39 -14.39
N PHE A 42 -1.60 7.90 -13.43
CA PHE A 42 -1.25 9.14 -12.72
C PHE A 42 -0.04 8.95 -11.81
N GLY A 43 0.07 7.79 -11.17
CA GLY A 43 1.24 7.44 -10.35
C GLY A 43 2.51 7.31 -11.21
N SER A 44 2.40 6.68 -12.38
CA SER A 44 3.51 6.54 -13.32
C SER A 44 3.98 7.88 -13.87
N ILE A 45 3.07 8.74 -14.34
CA ILE A 45 3.41 10.07 -14.85
C ILE A 45 4.11 10.89 -13.75
N SER A 46 3.58 10.90 -12.53
CA SER A 46 4.17 11.64 -11.41
C SER A 46 5.57 11.13 -11.05
N SER A 47 5.76 9.80 -11.06
CA SER A 47 7.05 9.17 -10.77
C SER A 47 8.08 9.45 -11.87
N ILE A 48 7.70 9.35 -13.15
CA ILE A 48 8.56 9.66 -14.29
C ILE A 48 8.98 11.13 -14.25
N LEU A 49 8.04 12.05 -14.02
CA LEU A 49 8.31 13.47 -13.90
C LEU A 49 9.31 13.75 -12.75
N PHE A 50 9.10 13.13 -11.59
CA PHE A 50 10.02 13.24 -10.45
C PHE A 50 11.44 12.77 -10.80
N VAL A 51 11.58 11.62 -11.46
CA VAL A 51 12.89 11.07 -11.87
C VAL A 51 13.57 11.99 -12.88
N ILE A 52 12.86 12.43 -13.94
CA ILE A 52 13.42 13.29 -14.98
C ILE A 52 13.91 14.61 -14.39
N VAL A 53 13.09 15.29 -13.57
CA VAL A 53 13.46 16.57 -12.97
C VAL A 53 14.66 16.41 -12.03
N THR A 54 14.72 15.31 -11.28
CA THR A 54 15.86 15.02 -10.39
C THR A 54 17.14 14.80 -11.19
N PHE A 55 17.07 14.07 -12.31
CA PHE A 55 18.23 13.85 -13.17
C PHE A 55 18.72 15.11 -13.88
N CYS A 56 17.82 15.98 -14.33
CA CYS A 56 18.21 17.30 -14.85
C CYS A 56 18.93 18.16 -13.79
N TYR A 57 18.72 17.88 -12.50
CA TYR A 57 19.33 18.60 -11.39
C TYR A 57 20.67 18.00 -10.90
N ILE A 58 21.06 16.80 -11.37
CA ILE A 58 22.31 16.11 -10.98
C ILE A 58 23.55 17.03 -11.01
N PRO A 59 23.81 17.81 -12.08
CA PRO A 59 25.04 18.61 -12.17
C PRO A 59 25.19 19.65 -11.05
N ARG A 60 24.12 19.91 -10.30
CA ARG A 60 24.04 20.92 -9.23
C ARG A 60 24.06 20.31 -7.82
N THR A 61 24.13 18.99 -7.70
CA THR A 61 24.03 18.27 -6.42
C THR A 61 25.17 17.30 -6.23
N LYS A 62 25.59 17.15 -4.97
CA LYS A 62 26.46 16.04 -4.56
C LYS A 62 25.57 14.85 -4.18
N PRO A 63 25.87 13.63 -4.65
CA PRO A 63 25.08 12.46 -4.29
C PRO A 63 25.13 12.22 -2.78
N THR A 64 23.98 12.00 -2.17
CA THR A 64 23.87 11.62 -0.76
C THR A 64 23.62 10.13 -0.67
N PHE A 65 24.65 9.39 -0.26
CA PHE A 65 24.54 7.96 -0.11
C PHE A 65 23.81 7.60 1.18
N SER A 66 22.77 6.77 1.08
CA SER A 66 22.10 6.22 2.25
C SER A 66 21.94 4.71 2.08
N LYS A 67 22.32 3.96 3.12
CA LYS A 67 22.23 2.50 3.15
C LYS A 67 20.81 1.98 2.85
N PRO A 68 19.71 2.60 3.35
CA PRO A 68 18.36 2.12 3.05
C PRO A 68 18.00 2.14 1.56
N LEU A 69 18.50 3.12 0.80
CA LEU A 69 18.24 3.23 -0.63
C LEU A 69 18.99 2.17 -1.46
N MET A 70 20.07 1.60 -0.92
CA MET A 70 20.80 0.54 -1.61
C MET A 70 20.00 -0.76 -1.70
N LEU A 71 19.13 -1.05 -0.73
CA LEU A 71 18.43 -2.33 -0.67
C LEU A 71 17.51 -2.53 -1.89
N PRO A 72 16.63 -1.56 -2.26
CA PRO A 72 15.87 -1.66 -3.51
C PRO A 72 16.75 -1.76 -4.77
N ILE A 73 17.87 -1.03 -4.81
CA ILE A 73 18.80 -1.08 -5.95
C ILE A 73 19.44 -2.46 -6.06
N ALA A 74 19.93 -3.02 -4.96
CA ALA A 74 20.52 -4.35 -4.90
C ALA A 74 19.50 -5.43 -5.27
N PHE A 75 18.26 -5.29 -4.81
CA PHE A 75 17.15 -6.17 -5.20
C PHE A 75 16.89 -6.10 -6.72
N PHE A 76 16.88 -4.90 -7.30
CA PHE A 76 16.75 -4.74 -8.75
C PHE A 76 17.93 -5.34 -9.51
N VAL A 77 19.17 -5.16 -9.03
CA VAL A 77 20.36 -5.79 -9.62
C VAL A 77 20.23 -7.32 -9.58
N LEU A 78 19.72 -7.89 -8.48
CA LEU A 78 19.44 -9.33 -8.40
C LEU A 78 18.41 -9.75 -9.46
N MET A 79 17.35 -8.97 -9.67
CA MET A 79 16.38 -9.22 -10.74
C MET A 79 17.02 -9.15 -12.13
N VAL A 80 17.94 -8.22 -12.38
CA VAL A 80 18.71 -8.15 -13.63
C VAL A 80 19.61 -9.37 -13.79
N LEU A 81 20.32 -9.79 -12.73
CA LEU A 81 21.18 -10.97 -12.76
C LEU A 81 20.39 -12.25 -13.06
N SER A 82 19.10 -12.30 -12.68
CA SER A 82 18.22 -13.43 -13.02
C SER A 82 18.01 -13.58 -14.53
N LEU A 83 18.25 -12.54 -15.34
CA LEU A 83 18.15 -12.63 -16.81
C LEU A 83 19.26 -13.46 -17.46
N PHE A 84 20.44 -13.57 -16.81
CA PHE A 84 21.50 -14.45 -17.33
C PHE A 84 21.13 -15.92 -17.24
N TRP A 85 20.09 -16.21 -16.48
CA TRP A 85 19.84 -17.54 -15.98
C TRP A 85 18.38 -17.96 -16.02
N THR A 86 17.54 -17.17 -16.70
CA THR A 86 16.12 -17.43 -16.92
C THR A 86 15.90 -18.42 -18.06
N ARG A 87 14.84 -19.22 -17.95
CA ARG A 87 14.37 -20.10 -19.03
C ARG A 87 13.64 -19.33 -20.13
N ASP A 88 12.97 -18.23 -19.78
CA ASP A 88 12.23 -17.37 -20.70
C ASP A 88 12.69 -15.91 -20.58
N PHE A 89 13.59 -15.52 -21.47
CA PHE A 89 14.15 -14.17 -21.51
C PHE A 89 13.08 -13.12 -21.82
N THR A 90 12.13 -13.42 -22.71
CA THR A 90 11.11 -12.45 -23.13
C THR A 90 10.14 -12.17 -21.99
N LEU A 91 9.67 -13.20 -21.28
CA LEU A 91 8.81 -13.03 -20.11
C LEU A 91 9.55 -12.32 -18.97
N SER A 92 10.78 -12.74 -18.65
CA SER A 92 11.54 -12.13 -17.56
C SER A 92 11.96 -10.68 -17.85
N SER A 93 12.31 -10.35 -19.09
CA SER A 93 12.65 -8.96 -19.46
C SER A 93 11.43 -8.04 -19.44
N ASN A 94 10.27 -8.49 -19.92
CA ASN A 94 9.01 -7.76 -19.81
C ASN A 94 8.58 -7.55 -18.36
N ALA A 95 8.85 -8.53 -17.50
CA ALA A 95 8.56 -8.41 -16.09
C ALA A 95 9.54 -7.46 -15.37
N LEU A 96 10.83 -7.47 -15.75
CA LEU A 96 11.81 -6.51 -15.25
C LEU A 96 11.43 -5.05 -15.58
N GLN A 97 10.82 -4.80 -16.75
CA GLN A 97 10.32 -3.46 -17.13
C GLN A 97 9.28 -2.93 -16.12
N LYS A 98 8.46 -3.80 -15.54
CA LYS A 98 7.46 -3.41 -14.52
C LYS A 98 8.10 -3.03 -13.19
N GLU A 99 9.29 -3.57 -12.91
CA GLU A 99 10.02 -3.38 -11.65
C GLU A 99 11.05 -2.24 -11.69
N LEU A 100 11.11 -1.48 -12.79
CA LEU A 100 12.04 -0.34 -12.97
C LEU A 100 11.95 0.70 -11.85
N SER A 101 10.79 0.84 -11.20
CA SER A 101 10.60 1.74 -10.07
C SER A 101 11.53 1.40 -8.89
N PHE A 102 11.91 0.13 -8.69
CA PHE A 102 12.88 -0.28 -7.66
C PHE A 102 14.30 0.21 -7.93
N PHE A 103 14.61 0.64 -9.15
CA PHE A 103 15.90 1.23 -9.50
C PHE A 103 15.84 2.74 -9.59
N PHE A 104 14.93 3.29 -10.41
CA PHE A 104 14.92 4.71 -10.72
C PHE A 104 14.47 5.59 -9.56
N ILE A 105 13.53 5.15 -8.73
CA ILE A 105 13.07 5.96 -7.59
C ILE A 105 14.19 6.09 -6.54
N PRO A 106 14.81 5.01 -6.04
CA PRO A 106 15.94 5.13 -5.12
C PRO A 106 17.11 5.90 -5.72
N LEU A 107 17.39 5.71 -7.01
CA LEU A 107 18.44 6.44 -7.71
C LEU A 107 18.14 7.95 -7.75
N ALA A 108 16.90 8.36 -7.99
CA ALA A 108 16.48 9.75 -7.88
C ALA A 108 16.71 10.29 -6.45
N PHE A 109 16.37 9.53 -5.40
CA PHE A 109 16.62 9.94 -4.02
C PHE A 109 18.12 10.12 -3.68
N LEU A 110 19.05 9.44 -4.37
CA LEU A 110 20.49 9.65 -4.17
C LEU A 110 20.95 11.03 -4.64
N PHE A 111 20.30 11.59 -5.67
CA PHE A 111 20.63 12.89 -6.26
C PHE A 111 19.69 14.01 -5.82
N LEU A 112 18.76 13.71 -4.91
CA LEU A 112 17.85 14.70 -4.37
C LEU A 112 18.63 15.75 -3.57
N PRO A 113 18.33 17.06 -3.68
CA PRO A 113 18.90 18.04 -2.79
C PRO A 113 18.55 17.72 -1.33
N LYS A 114 19.41 18.13 -0.39
CA LYS A 114 19.17 17.92 1.05
C LYS A 114 17.85 18.60 1.46
N LEU A 115 16.82 17.79 1.70
CA LEU A 115 15.54 18.25 2.22
C LEU A 115 15.58 18.36 3.74
N THR A 116 15.02 19.45 4.27
CA THR A 116 14.91 19.66 5.71
C THR A 116 13.72 18.89 6.29
N LYS A 117 13.67 18.72 7.62
CA LYS A 117 12.50 18.14 8.30
C LYS A 117 11.21 18.92 8.04
N GLN A 118 11.32 20.23 7.82
CA GLN A 118 10.18 21.09 7.51
C GLN A 118 9.64 20.82 6.09
N ASP A 119 10.52 20.50 5.15
CA ASP A 119 10.14 20.16 3.77
C ASP A 119 9.35 18.85 3.74
N PHE A 120 9.84 17.81 4.43
CA PHE A 120 9.09 16.56 4.60
C PHE A 120 7.73 16.79 5.27
N ARG A 121 7.67 17.65 6.30
CA ARG A 121 6.40 17.99 6.94
C ARG A 121 5.42 18.65 5.95
N LYS A 122 5.90 19.54 5.07
CA LYS A 122 5.08 20.13 4.00
C LYS A 122 4.59 19.07 3.01
N THR A 123 5.46 18.16 2.58
CA THR A 123 5.10 17.04 1.68
C THR A 123 3.96 16.20 2.28
N PHE A 124 4.12 15.75 3.52
CA PHE A 124 3.09 14.95 4.20
C PHE A 124 1.82 15.75 4.49
N ARG A 125 1.92 17.06 4.73
CA ARG A 125 0.75 17.94 4.85
C ARG A 125 -0.09 17.95 3.58
N ILE A 126 0.55 18.17 2.43
CA ILE A 126 -0.12 18.20 1.12
C ILE A 126 -0.76 16.85 0.84
N PHE A 127 -0.03 15.75 1.04
CA PHE A 127 -0.55 14.40 0.90
C PHE A 127 -1.78 14.15 1.78
N SER A 128 -1.71 14.53 3.06
CA SER A 128 -2.79 14.25 4.02
C SER A 128 -4.06 15.05 3.72
N PHE A 129 -3.90 16.30 3.26
CA PHE A 129 -5.03 17.06 2.72
C PHE A 129 -5.56 16.48 1.41
N GLY A 130 -4.69 15.97 0.53
CA GLY A 130 -5.10 15.23 -0.66
C GLY A 130 -5.99 14.03 -0.32
N MET A 131 -5.63 13.25 0.70
CA MET A 131 -6.46 12.14 1.20
C MET A 131 -7.80 12.60 1.77
N ALA A 132 -7.85 13.74 2.47
CA ALA A 132 -9.12 14.30 2.94
C ALA A 132 -10.02 14.75 1.78
N ILE A 133 -9.44 15.27 0.69
CA ILE A 133 -10.18 15.60 -0.54
C ILE A 133 -10.72 14.33 -1.21
N PHE A 134 -9.92 13.26 -1.29
CA PHE A 134 -10.40 11.96 -1.78
C PHE A 134 -11.54 11.40 -0.91
N ALA A 135 -11.45 11.54 0.41
CA ALA A 135 -12.52 11.14 1.32
C ALA A 135 -13.84 11.87 1.02
N LEU A 136 -13.77 13.19 0.82
CA LEU A 136 -14.93 13.99 0.44
C LEU A 136 -15.51 13.54 -0.91
N PHE A 137 -14.65 13.28 -1.90
CA PHE A 137 -15.08 12.74 -3.18
C PHE A 137 -15.83 11.40 -3.03
N TYR A 138 -15.31 10.46 -2.23
CA TYR A 138 -15.98 9.19 -1.97
C TYR A 138 -17.33 9.36 -1.26
N PHE A 139 -17.42 10.24 -0.27
CA PHE A 139 -18.68 10.52 0.41
C PHE A 139 -19.72 11.16 -0.51
N ILE A 140 -19.31 12.09 -1.37
CA ILE A 140 -20.20 12.70 -2.36
C ILE A 140 -20.69 11.63 -3.34
N ASN A 141 -19.79 10.80 -3.87
CA ASN A 141 -20.14 9.73 -4.81
C ASN A 141 -21.10 8.71 -4.18
N ALA A 142 -20.83 8.26 -2.95
CA ALA A 142 -21.71 7.36 -2.21
C ALA A 142 -23.08 7.99 -1.93
N THR A 143 -23.12 9.28 -1.63
CA THR A 143 -24.38 10.01 -1.42
C THR A 143 -25.22 10.08 -2.69
N ILE A 144 -24.61 10.33 -3.85
CA ILE A 144 -25.30 10.31 -5.16
C ILE A 144 -25.87 8.90 -5.41
N ARG A 145 -25.04 7.86 -5.28
CA ARG A 145 -25.46 6.47 -5.46
C ARG A 145 -26.57 6.05 -4.49
N PHE A 146 -26.55 6.55 -3.26
CA PHE A 146 -27.59 6.29 -2.27
C PHE A 146 -28.94 6.90 -2.68
N PHE A 147 -28.94 8.12 -3.21
CA PHE A 147 -30.17 8.74 -3.71
C PHE A 147 -30.73 8.03 -4.95
N GLU A 148 -29.87 7.44 -5.79
CA GLU A 148 -30.29 6.67 -6.97
C GLU A 148 -30.79 5.27 -6.64
N THR A 149 -30.15 4.57 -5.71
CA THR A 149 -30.41 3.14 -5.44
C THR A 149 -31.19 2.87 -4.15
N GLY A 150 -31.18 3.79 -3.20
CA GLY A 150 -31.70 3.60 -1.84
C GLY A 150 -30.88 2.63 -0.96
N ASP A 151 -29.79 2.06 -1.48
CA ASP A 151 -29.01 1.06 -0.76
C ASP A 151 -27.95 1.70 0.13
N LYS A 152 -28.00 1.41 1.44
CA LYS A 152 -27.03 1.91 2.43
C LYS A 152 -25.65 1.25 2.31
N SER A 153 -25.55 0.11 1.62
CA SER A 153 -24.29 -0.61 1.42
C SER A 153 -23.22 0.26 0.75
N VAL A 154 -23.64 1.26 -0.06
CA VAL A 154 -22.77 2.19 -0.80
C VAL A 154 -21.81 3.02 0.06
N PHE A 155 -22.08 3.13 1.36
CA PHE A 155 -21.22 3.85 2.30
C PHE A 155 -20.14 2.96 2.93
N PHE A 156 -20.06 1.67 2.60
CA PHE A 156 -19.21 0.71 3.30
C PHE A 156 -18.25 -0.02 2.36
N TYR A 157 -17.04 -0.26 2.87
CA TYR A 157 -16.04 -1.15 2.29
C TYR A 157 -15.76 -0.88 0.79
N HIS A 158 -15.83 -1.91 -0.07
CA HIS A 158 -15.58 -1.78 -1.50
C HIS A 158 -16.60 -0.92 -2.23
N GLU A 159 -17.82 -0.76 -1.71
CA GLU A 159 -18.84 0.07 -2.36
C GLU A 159 -18.61 1.58 -2.14
N LEU A 160 -17.93 1.94 -1.05
CA LEU A 160 -17.54 3.33 -0.79
C LEU A 160 -16.47 3.83 -1.76
N VAL A 161 -15.60 2.92 -2.21
CA VAL A 161 -14.49 3.23 -3.13
C VAL A 161 -14.88 2.79 -4.54
N THR A 162 -14.24 3.35 -5.56
CA THR A 162 -14.38 2.83 -6.92
C THR A 162 -13.87 1.39 -7.01
N ILE A 163 -14.56 0.53 -7.77
CA ILE A 163 -14.29 -0.92 -7.92
C ILE A 163 -12.82 -1.22 -8.25
N ASP A 164 -12.16 -0.34 -8.99
CA ASP A 164 -10.75 -0.47 -9.40
C ASP A 164 -9.76 -0.50 -8.21
N LEU A 165 -10.16 -0.02 -7.03
CA LEU A 165 -9.28 0.13 -5.87
C LEU A 165 -9.77 -0.71 -4.70
N ASN A 166 -8.88 -1.53 -4.16
CA ASN A 166 -9.17 -2.30 -2.96
C ASN A 166 -9.38 -1.35 -1.76
N ALA A 167 -10.49 -1.49 -1.03
CA ALA A 167 -10.79 -0.68 0.17
C ALA A 167 -9.70 -0.81 1.25
N ILE A 168 -9.04 -1.99 1.33
CA ILE A 168 -7.88 -2.21 2.20
C ILE A 168 -6.71 -1.30 1.78
N TYR A 169 -6.45 -1.19 0.48
CA TYR A 169 -5.38 -0.35 -0.05
C TYR A 169 -5.61 1.13 0.30
N VAL A 170 -6.82 1.66 0.03
CA VAL A 170 -7.16 3.05 0.34
C VAL A 170 -7.13 3.33 1.84
N SER A 171 -7.55 2.38 2.68
CA SER A 171 -7.53 2.57 4.13
C SER A 171 -6.12 2.65 4.72
N VAL A 172 -5.11 1.99 4.13
CA VAL A 172 -3.70 2.16 4.59
C VAL A 172 -3.24 3.60 4.36
N PHE A 173 -3.51 4.18 3.18
CA PHE A 173 -3.09 5.55 2.87
C PHE A 173 -3.90 6.59 3.63
N ALA A 174 -5.21 6.34 3.83
CA ALA A 174 -6.05 7.18 4.67
C ALA A 174 -5.59 7.16 6.13
N SER A 175 -5.23 5.98 6.66
CA SER A 175 -4.61 5.83 7.98
C SER A 175 -3.30 6.62 8.09
N PHE A 176 -2.41 6.48 7.11
CA PHE A 176 -1.15 7.23 7.11
C PHE A 176 -1.35 8.75 7.14
N ALA A 177 -2.31 9.26 6.36
CA ALA A 177 -2.73 10.67 6.38
C ALA A 177 -3.38 11.09 7.72
N LEU A 178 -4.18 10.21 8.32
CA LEU A 178 -4.80 10.42 9.62
C LEU A 178 -3.74 10.59 10.72
N PHE A 179 -2.68 9.76 10.72
CA PHE A 179 -1.59 9.87 11.69
C PHE A 179 -0.77 11.16 11.56
N TYR A 180 -0.63 11.71 10.35
CA TYR A 180 -0.04 13.04 10.17
C TYR A 180 -0.82 14.10 10.97
N PHE A 181 -2.15 14.09 10.88
CA PHE A 181 -2.97 15.03 11.66
C PHE A 181 -2.92 14.72 13.15
N ILE A 182 -2.99 13.45 13.58
CA ILE A 182 -2.88 13.07 15.01
C ILE A 182 -1.61 13.66 15.63
N THR A 183 -0.46 13.46 14.97
CA THR A 183 0.86 13.87 15.46
C THR A 183 1.12 15.37 15.40
N THR A 184 0.28 16.15 14.72
CA THR A 184 0.42 17.60 14.63
C THR A 184 -0.01 18.28 15.94
N GLU A 185 0.90 18.99 16.61
CA GLU A 185 0.66 19.58 17.95
C GLU A 185 -0.42 20.68 17.96
N CYS A 186 -0.29 21.69 17.08
CA CYS A 186 -1.26 22.79 16.97
C CYS A 186 -2.09 22.63 15.70
N LYS A 187 -3.39 22.37 15.86
CA LYS A 187 -4.33 22.11 14.74
C LYS A 187 -5.24 23.31 14.49
N PHE A 188 -5.22 23.85 13.27
CA PHE A 188 -6.22 24.78 12.78
C PHE A 188 -7.58 24.10 12.58
N LEU A 189 -8.66 24.88 12.47
CA LEU A 189 -10.02 24.35 12.28
C LEU A 189 -10.10 23.39 11.07
N ILE A 190 -9.47 23.77 9.96
CA ILE A 190 -9.45 22.96 8.72
C ILE A 190 -8.76 21.60 8.96
N GLU A 191 -7.71 21.57 9.78
CA GLU A 191 -6.98 20.33 10.11
C GLU A 191 -7.80 19.43 11.05
N LYS A 192 -8.60 20.02 11.95
CA LYS A 192 -9.57 19.28 12.77
C LYS A 192 -10.67 18.67 11.90
N ILE A 193 -11.19 19.43 10.93
CA ILE A 193 -12.21 18.94 9.98
C ILE A 193 -11.64 17.78 9.15
N ALA A 194 -10.44 17.95 8.58
CA ALA A 194 -9.77 16.90 7.80
C ALA A 194 -9.51 15.63 8.64
N LEU A 195 -9.11 15.78 9.91
CA LEU A 195 -8.93 14.66 10.83
C LEU A 195 -10.25 13.90 11.03
N VAL A 196 -11.36 14.60 11.29
CA VAL A 196 -12.67 13.96 11.49
C VAL A 196 -13.13 13.25 10.22
N ILE A 197 -12.99 13.88 9.05
CA ILE A 197 -13.30 13.27 7.75
C ILE A 197 -12.52 11.97 7.54
N LEU A 198 -11.22 11.97 7.84
CA LEU A 198 -10.39 10.77 7.68
C LEU A 198 -10.72 9.68 8.70
N ILE A 199 -11.05 10.04 9.95
CA ILE A 199 -11.53 9.07 10.95
C ILE A 199 -12.80 8.37 10.45
N ILE A 200 -13.76 9.14 9.94
CA ILE A 200 -15.01 8.59 9.38
C ILE A 200 -14.69 7.69 8.17
N LEU A 201 -13.80 8.13 7.27
CA LEU A 201 -13.41 7.34 6.10
C LEU A 201 -12.79 6.01 6.49
N VAL A 202 -11.78 6.01 7.38
CA VAL A 202 -11.10 4.79 7.83
C VAL A 202 -12.08 3.83 8.51
N PHE A 203 -13.01 4.36 9.32
CA PHE A 203 -14.04 3.55 9.96
C PHE A 203 -15.00 2.91 8.94
N LEU A 204 -15.50 3.69 7.97
CA LEU A 204 -16.43 3.20 6.94
C LEU A 204 -15.78 2.25 5.93
N LEU A 205 -14.49 2.44 5.65
CA LEU A 205 -13.70 1.50 4.86
C LEU A 205 -13.59 0.13 5.53
N SER A 206 -13.98 -0.03 6.80
CA SER A 206 -14.23 -1.30 7.50
C SER A 206 -13.19 -2.40 7.27
N SER A 207 -11.94 -2.00 7.03
CA SER A 207 -10.83 -2.94 6.95
C SER A 207 -10.45 -3.30 8.38
N LYS A 208 -11.01 -4.40 8.87
CA LYS A 208 -10.87 -4.89 10.26
C LYS A 208 -9.40 -4.94 10.71
N SER A 209 -8.47 -5.30 9.82
CA SER A 209 -7.03 -5.32 10.10
C SER A 209 -6.45 -3.92 10.29
N ILE A 210 -6.82 -2.95 9.44
CA ILE A 210 -6.27 -1.59 9.49
C ILE A 210 -6.81 -0.83 10.69
N ILE A 211 -8.11 -0.94 10.96
CA ILE A 211 -8.71 -0.35 12.18
C ILE A 211 -8.00 -0.87 13.44
N THR A 212 -7.71 -2.17 13.51
CA THR A 212 -7.00 -2.76 14.67
C THR A 212 -5.58 -2.22 14.81
N ILE A 213 -4.84 -2.13 13.70
CA ILE A 213 -3.48 -1.57 13.67
C ILE A 213 -3.49 -0.09 14.04
N ASP A 214 -4.45 0.68 13.54
CA ASP A 214 -4.58 2.11 13.84
C ASP A 214 -4.84 2.32 15.33
N PHE A 215 -5.73 1.53 15.94
CA PHE A 215 -5.94 1.60 17.39
C PHE A 215 -4.67 1.26 18.18
N LEU A 216 -3.95 0.21 17.80
CA LEU A 216 -2.68 -0.14 18.42
C LEU A 216 -1.65 1.00 18.29
N LEU A 217 -1.51 1.58 17.11
CA LEU A 217 -0.58 2.68 16.84
C LEU A 217 -0.97 3.96 17.60
N VAL A 218 -2.27 4.25 17.74
CA VAL A 218 -2.77 5.35 18.57
C VAL A 218 -2.40 5.11 20.04
N ILE A 219 -2.61 3.90 20.57
CA ILE A 219 -2.18 3.54 21.93
C ILE A 219 -0.67 3.74 22.07
N CYS A 220 0.14 3.19 21.17
CA CYS A 220 1.59 3.30 21.22
C CYS A 220 2.05 4.76 21.15
N TYR A 221 1.45 5.57 20.27
CA TYR A 221 1.76 6.98 20.13
C TYR A 221 1.51 7.74 21.44
N TYR A 222 0.30 7.62 22.01
CA TYR A 222 -0.03 8.30 23.26
C TYR A 222 0.76 7.74 24.46
N SER A 223 1.11 6.45 24.44
CA SER A 223 1.91 5.78 25.48
C SER A 223 3.38 6.17 25.50
N PHE A 224 4.00 6.46 24.35
CA PHE A 224 5.45 6.66 24.30
C PHE A 224 5.87 8.04 23.79
N PHE A 225 5.07 8.68 22.93
CA PHE A 225 5.50 9.86 22.17
C PHE A 225 4.71 11.13 22.48
N ALA A 226 3.48 11.01 22.99
CA ALA A 226 2.68 12.19 23.32
C ALA A 226 3.18 12.87 24.62
N LYS A 227 3.43 14.17 24.51
CA LYS A 227 3.82 15.04 25.65
C LYS A 227 2.57 15.48 26.42
N ILE A 228 1.90 14.52 27.08
CA ILE A 228 0.69 14.76 27.86
C ILE A 228 0.94 14.36 29.31
N GLN A 229 0.25 15.01 30.26
CA GLN A 229 0.27 14.64 31.67
C GLN A 229 -0.10 13.15 31.88
N ASN A 230 0.63 12.46 32.77
CA ASN A 230 0.54 11.01 32.94
C ASN A 230 -0.88 10.49 33.26
N GLY A 231 -1.74 11.28 33.91
CA GLY A 231 -3.13 10.89 34.20
C GLY A 231 -4.02 10.81 32.96
N VAL A 232 -3.94 11.79 32.05
CA VAL A 232 -4.69 11.79 30.78
C VAL A 232 -4.14 10.72 29.84
N LYS A 233 -2.85 10.44 29.93
CA LYS A 233 -2.19 9.36 29.19
C LYS A 233 -2.70 7.98 29.60
N SER A 234 -2.80 7.70 30.90
CA SER A 234 -3.30 6.41 31.38
C SER A 234 -4.78 6.20 31.02
N THR A 235 -5.60 7.24 31.15
CA THR A 235 -7.04 7.17 30.81
C THR A 235 -7.28 6.95 29.32
N THR A 236 -6.54 7.60 28.42
CA THR A 236 -6.67 7.35 26.97
C THR A 236 -6.23 5.94 26.59
N ILE A 237 -5.16 5.42 27.18
CA ILE A 237 -4.70 4.04 26.94
C ILE A 237 -5.77 3.03 27.40
N ILE A 238 -6.30 3.19 28.62
CA ILE A 238 -7.32 2.29 29.17
C ILE A 238 -8.59 2.33 28.32
N ALA A 239 -9.02 3.53 27.89
CA ALA A 239 -10.21 3.68 27.05
C ALA A 239 -10.05 2.97 25.69
N VAL A 240 -8.91 3.13 25.03
CA VAL A 240 -8.68 2.50 23.72
C VAL A 240 -8.48 0.99 23.85
N PHE A 241 -7.79 0.53 24.90
CA PHE A 241 -7.62 -0.91 25.15
C PHE A 241 -8.96 -1.58 25.48
N SER A 242 -9.79 -0.94 26.33
CA SER A 242 -11.14 -1.40 26.64
C SER A 242 -12.00 -1.49 25.37
N PHE A 243 -11.94 -0.47 24.51
CA PHE A 243 -12.65 -0.48 23.22
C PHE A 243 -12.21 -1.65 22.32
N LEU A 244 -10.90 -1.93 22.22
CA LEU A 244 -10.40 -3.08 21.45
C LEU A 244 -10.87 -4.42 22.00
N LEU A 245 -10.78 -4.61 23.32
CA LEU A 245 -11.19 -5.84 23.97
C LEU A 245 -12.70 -6.07 23.83
N PHE A 246 -13.49 -5.01 23.95
CA PHE A 246 -14.92 -5.05 23.71
C PHE A 246 -15.25 -5.37 22.25
N SER A 247 -14.52 -4.78 21.30
CA SER A 247 -14.69 -5.08 19.87
C SER A 247 -14.43 -6.56 19.55
N ILE A 248 -13.39 -7.17 20.11
CA ILE A 248 -13.09 -8.60 19.89
C ILE A 248 -14.19 -9.51 20.46
N LEU A 249 -14.74 -9.19 21.63
CA LEU A 249 -15.75 -10.01 22.29
C LEU A 249 -17.14 -9.87 21.64
N PHE A 250 -17.53 -8.66 21.24
CA PHE A 250 -18.89 -8.35 20.81
C PHE A 250 -19.08 -8.29 19.29
N VAL A 251 -18.02 -8.03 18.50
CA VAL A 251 -18.13 -7.98 17.04
C VAL A 251 -17.99 -9.38 16.45
N LYS A 252 -19.13 -9.95 16.06
CA LYS A 252 -19.24 -11.32 15.52
C LYS A 252 -18.25 -11.59 14.39
N GLU A 253 -18.05 -10.62 13.49
CA GLU A 253 -17.19 -10.79 12.34
C GLU A 253 -15.69 -10.79 12.69
N VAL A 254 -15.27 -10.11 13.77
CA VAL A 254 -13.88 -10.13 14.26
C VAL A 254 -13.58 -11.51 14.85
N LYS A 255 -14.49 -12.00 15.71
CA LYS A 255 -14.42 -13.36 16.27
C LYS A 255 -14.36 -14.42 15.16
N GLN A 256 -15.20 -14.30 14.13
CA GLN A 256 -15.22 -15.25 13.01
C GLN A 256 -13.91 -15.30 12.22
N ARG A 257 -13.25 -14.16 11.95
CA ARG A 257 -11.95 -14.15 11.27
C ARG A 257 -10.84 -14.74 12.12
N PHE A 258 -10.81 -14.43 13.43
CA PHE A 258 -9.84 -15.01 14.34
C PHE A 258 -10.03 -16.53 14.45
N LEU A 259 -11.28 -16.98 14.55
CA LEU A 259 -11.62 -18.40 14.52
C LEU A 259 -11.22 -19.07 13.21
N LEU A 260 -11.39 -18.41 12.06
CA LEU A 260 -10.99 -18.97 10.77
C LEU A 260 -9.47 -19.16 10.69
N GLU A 261 -8.67 -18.17 11.09
CA GLU A 261 -7.20 -18.31 11.12
C GLU A 261 -6.74 -19.35 12.14
N TYR A 262 -7.37 -19.38 13.33
CA TYR A 262 -7.11 -20.42 14.33
C TYR A 262 -7.46 -21.82 13.83
N GLN A 263 -8.63 -21.98 13.22
CA GLN A 263 -9.06 -23.24 12.60
C GLN A 263 -8.12 -23.64 11.46
N THR A 264 -7.70 -22.71 10.62
CA THR A 264 -6.72 -22.98 9.55
C THR A 264 -5.41 -23.52 10.12
N ALA A 265 -4.96 -23.00 11.26
CA ALA A 265 -3.72 -23.41 11.90
C ALA A 265 -3.80 -24.80 12.57
N PHE A 266 -4.95 -25.16 13.15
CA PHE A 266 -5.04 -26.29 14.07
C PHE A 266 -6.10 -27.36 13.71
N VAL A 267 -7.00 -27.10 12.76
CA VAL A 267 -8.15 -27.94 12.45
C VAL A 267 -8.27 -28.18 10.94
N ASP A 268 -8.27 -29.45 10.55
CA ASP A 268 -8.39 -29.87 9.15
C ASP A 268 -9.85 -29.81 8.66
N ASN A 269 -10.08 -29.45 7.39
CA ASN A 269 -11.39 -29.48 6.70
C ASN A 269 -12.55 -28.74 7.41
N THR A 270 -12.31 -27.53 7.93
CA THR A 270 -13.41 -26.75 8.50
C THR A 270 -14.35 -26.22 7.42
N VAL A 271 -15.67 -26.29 7.63
CA VAL A 271 -16.65 -25.78 6.67
C VAL A 271 -16.68 -24.25 6.72
N ASN A 272 -16.50 -23.61 5.56
CA ASN A 272 -16.54 -22.17 5.41
C ASN A 272 -17.99 -21.67 5.37
N GLY A 273 -18.48 -21.18 6.52
CA GLY A 273 -19.83 -20.63 6.66
C GLY A 273 -20.07 -19.27 6.01
N SER A 274 -19.07 -18.66 5.36
CA SER A 274 -19.20 -17.36 4.67
C SER A 274 -19.26 -17.47 3.13
N ILE A 275 -18.77 -18.58 2.56
CA ILE A 275 -18.69 -18.80 1.11
C ILE A 275 -19.60 -19.97 0.69
N GLY A 276 -19.70 -21.01 1.52
CA GLY A 276 -20.53 -22.18 1.22
C GLY A 276 -22.01 -21.95 1.54
N ASN A 277 -22.88 -22.39 0.63
CA ASN A 277 -24.32 -22.50 0.88
C ASN A 277 -24.65 -23.87 1.50
N VAL A 278 -25.87 -24.04 2.03
CA VAL A 278 -26.35 -25.32 2.61
C VAL A 278 -26.19 -26.50 1.61
N ASN A 279 -26.29 -26.21 0.31
CA ASN A 279 -26.19 -27.20 -0.77
C ASN A 279 -24.77 -27.37 -1.35
N GLU A 280 -23.87 -26.40 -1.14
CA GLU A 280 -22.49 -26.40 -1.66
C GLU A 280 -21.52 -26.03 -0.54
N LYS A 281 -21.06 -27.04 0.20
CA LYS A 281 -20.10 -26.84 1.29
C LYS A 281 -18.72 -26.57 0.73
N VAL A 282 -18.18 -25.41 1.09
CA VAL A 282 -16.79 -25.02 0.84
C VAL A 282 -15.96 -25.37 2.08
N TYR A 283 -14.81 -25.99 1.90
CA TYR A 283 -13.93 -26.42 3.00
C TYR A 283 -12.69 -25.54 3.04
N ASN A 284 -12.32 -25.07 4.22
CA ASN A 284 -11.05 -24.36 4.42
C ASN A 284 -9.91 -25.38 4.52
N VAL A 285 -8.89 -25.17 3.68
CA VAL A 285 -7.65 -25.94 3.70
C VAL A 285 -6.81 -25.53 4.92
N SER A 286 -6.43 -26.50 5.75
CA SER A 286 -5.52 -26.25 6.88
C SER A 286 -4.06 -26.15 6.43
N LEU A 287 -3.18 -25.72 7.33
CA LEU A 287 -1.73 -25.68 7.05
C LEU A 287 -1.18 -27.08 6.73
N LYS A 288 -1.65 -28.10 7.45
CA LYS A 288 -1.22 -29.50 7.24
C LYS A 288 -1.67 -30.00 5.88
N GLN A 289 -2.88 -29.66 5.47
CA GLN A 289 -3.43 -30.06 4.18
C GLN A 289 -2.76 -29.34 3.02
N ALA A 290 -2.52 -28.02 3.16
CA ALA A 290 -1.74 -27.25 2.19
C ALA A 290 -0.35 -27.87 1.97
N TRP A 291 0.27 -28.40 3.02
CA TRP A 291 1.60 -29.01 2.93
C TRP A 291 1.63 -30.44 2.40
N ASN A 292 0.62 -31.27 2.70
CA ASN A 292 0.69 -32.72 2.44
C ASN A 292 -0.28 -33.22 1.37
N ASN A 293 -1.41 -32.55 1.11
CA ASN A 293 -2.41 -33.07 0.18
C ASN A 293 -1.93 -32.94 -1.27
N GLU A 294 -2.01 -34.02 -2.05
CA GLU A 294 -1.61 -34.02 -3.46
C GLU A 294 -2.67 -33.37 -4.37
N VAL A 295 -3.94 -33.50 -4.03
CA VAL A 295 -5.06 -33.01 -4.85
C VAL A 295 -5.99 -32.12 -4.03
N PHE A 296 -6.39 -30.99 -4.61
CA PHE A 296 -7.41 -30.10 -4.06
C PHE A 296 -8.65 -30.10 -4.95
N GLN A 297 -9.82 -30.05 -4.32
CA GLN A 297 -11.09 -29.96 -5.03
C GLN A 297 -11.48 -28.49 -5.25
N PRO A 298 -12.35 -28.18 -6.24
CA PRO A 298 -12.80 -26.80 -6.50
C PRO A 298 -13.51 -26.14 -5.31
N ASN A 299 -14.09 -26.93 -4.40
CA ASN A 299 -14.72 -26.46 -3.17
C ASN A 299 -13.73 -26.27 -2.00
N HIS A 300 -12.42 -26.40 -2.23
CA HIS A 300 -11.39 -26.10 -1.25
C HIS A 300 -10.98 -24.63 -1.32
N PHE A 301 -11.31 -23.88 -0.27
CA PHE A 301 -10.88 -22.51 -0.09
C PHE A 301 -9.52 -22.49 0.61
N PHE A 302 -8.59 -21.67 0.11
CA PHE A 302 -7.30 -21.44 0.74
C PHE A 302 -7.30 -20.12 1.52
N PRO A 303 -7.35 -20.18 2.86
CA PRO A 303 -7.08 -19.03 3.70
C PRO A 303 -5.68 -18.46 3.42
N GLY A 304 -5.48 -17.16 3.68
CA GLY A 304 -4.24 -16.46 3.32
C GLY A 304 -2.97 -17.12 3.86
N THR A 305 -3.01 -17.66 5.08
CA THR A 305 -1.88 -18.37 5.69
C THR A 305 -1.62 -19.72 5.03
N ALA A 306 -2.66 -20.51 4.76
CA ALA A 306 -2.55 -21.79 4.06
C ALA A 306 -2.05 -21.62 2.62
N LEU A 307 -2.50 -20.57 1.91
CA LEU A 307 -2.03 -20.24 0.57
C LEU A 307 -0.51 -19.98 0.53
N ARG A 308 0.03 -19.27 1.52
CA ARG A 308 1.49 -19.01 1.59
C ARG A 308 2.30 -20.28 1.87
N VAL A 309 1.77 -21.16 2.73
CA VAL A 309 2.37 -22.49 2.96
C VAL A 309 2.36 -23.30 1.67
N TYR A 310 1.25 -23.30 0.95
CA TYR A 310 1.14 -23.97 -0.35
C TYR A 310 2.12 -23.39 -1.39
N GLN A 311 2.23 -22.06 -1.50
CA GLN A 311 3.22 -21.42 -2.38
C GLN A 311 4.66 -21.82 -2.03
N THR A 312 4.98 -21.98 -0.74
CA THR A 312 6.30 -22.41 -0.27
C THR A 312 6.57 -23.87 -0.62
N ARG A 313 5.55 -24.73 -0.52
CA ARG A 313 5.60 -26.12 -0.94
C ARG A 313 5.86 -26.22 -2.45
N ILE A 314 5.05 -25.56 -3.27
CA ILE A 314 5.20 -25.56 -4.74
C ILE A 314 6.60 -25.09 -5.14
N PHE A 315 7.12 -24.04 -4.51
CA PHE A 315 8.49 -23.59 -4.73
C PHE A 315 9.52 -24.69 -4.44
N LYS A 316 9.35 -25.45 -3.35
CA LYS A 316 10.25 -26.55 -2.99
C LYS A 316 10.13 -27.74 -3.94
N GLU A 317 8.92 -28.13 -4.33
CA GLU A 317 8.67 -29.21 -5.29
C GLU A 317 9.28 -28.87 -6.66
N MET A 318 9.07 -27.64 -7.15
CA MET A 318 9.67 -27.17 -8.40
C MET A 318 11.20 -27.19 -8.38
N LEU A 319 11.83 -26.91 -7.22
CA LEU A 319 13.29 -27.00 -7.05
C LEU A 319 13.79 -28.46 -7.03
N GLN A 320 12.96 -29.43 -6.63
CA GLN A 320 13.32 -30.84 -6.57
C GLN A 320 13.09 -31.56 -7.90
N GLU A 321 11.95 -31.30 -8.54
CA GLU A 321 11.56 -31.94 -9.79
C GLU A 321 12.36 -31.43 -10.99
N GLN A 322 12.86 -30.20 -10.92
CA GLN A 322 13.63 -29.62 -12.00
C GLN A 322 15.08 -29.38 -11.60
N ASN A 323 16.01 -29.75 -12.48
CA ASN A 323 17.44 -29.41 -12.37
C ASN A 323 17.71 -27.93 -12.72
N ILE A 324 16.89 -27.04 -12.17
CA ILE A 324 16.94 -25.58 -12.34
C ILE A 324 17.87 -24.91 -11.33
N PHE A 325 18.53 -25.69 -10.46
CA PHE A 325 19.59 -25.16 -9.59
C PHE A 325 20.74 -24.53 -10.38
N PHE A 326 20.93 -24.92 -11.66
CA PHE A 326 21.77 -24.22 -12.64
C PHE A 326 20.99 -23.81 -13.91
N THR A 327 19.66 -23.66 -13.90
CA THR A 327 18.81 -22.94 -14.90
C THR A 327 17.57 -22.36 -14.22
N GLY A 328 17.66 -21.23 -13.51
CA GLY A 328 16.52 -20.69 -12.76
C GLY A 328 15.30 -20.38 -13.64
N PHE A 329 14.10 -20.32 -13.05
CA PHE A 329 12.92 -19.89 -13.84
C PHE A 329 13.05 -18.47 -14.33
N GLY A 330 13.66 -17.58 -13.55
CA GLY A 330 13.68 -16.15 -13.80
C GLY A 330 12.40 -15.45 -13.34
N LEU A 331 12.39 -14.13 -13.44
CA LEU A 331 11.29 -13.32 -12.91
C LEU A 331 9.99 -13.56 -13.71
N ASN A 332 8.90 -13.88 -13.01
CA ASN A 332 7.57 -14.22 -13.55
C ASN A 332 7.48 -15.40 -14.53
N ALA A 333 8.52 -16.22 -14.66
CA ALA A 333 8.57 -17.32 -15.63
C ALA A 333 8.21 -18.70 -15.03
N SER A 334 7.75 -18.76 -13.78
CA SER A 334 7.26 -20.00 -13.14
C SER A 334 5.78 -20.29 -13.37
N GLN A 335 5.01 -19.33 -13.91
CA GLN A 335 3.54 -19.41 -13.94
C GLN A 335 2.99 -20.53 -14.81
N GLU A 336 3.58 -20.79 -15.98
CA GLU A 336 3.15 -21.90 -16.85
C GLU A 336 3.41 -23.24 -16.17
N LYS A 337 4.55 -23.37 -15.50
CA LYS A 337 4.92 -24.61 -14.84
C LYS A 337 4.10 -24.93 -13.60
N ILE A 338 3.58 -23.91 -12.91
CA ILE A 338 2.65 -24.09 -11.80
C ILE A 338 1.28 -24.63 -12.30
N LYS A 339 0.95 -24.44 -13.59
CA LYS A 339 -0.30 -24.94 -14.18
C LYS A 339 -0.18 -26.38 -14.71
N GLU A 340 1.03 -26.81 -15.05
CA GLU A 340 1.36 -28.19 -15.41
C GLU A 340 1.36 -29.08 -14.18
#